data_AF-Q55FH1-F1
#
_entry.id   AF-Q55FH1-F1
#
_cell.length_a   1.000
_cell.length_b   1.000
_cell.length_c   1.000
_cell.angle_alpha   90.00
_cell.angle_beta   90.00
_cell.angle_gamma   90.00
#
_symmetry.space_group_name_H-M   'P 1'
#
loop_
_entity.id
_entity.type
_entity.pdbx_description
1 polymer ?
#
loop_
_entity_poly.entity_id
_entity_poly.type
_entity_poly.pdbx_seq_one_letter_code
_entity_poly.pdbx_strand_id
1 'polypeptide(L)'
;MTYIEKSEITQISNGVSLSYNGSKNGTVKLDFYCEPSAILNTNHCIRINSLVPIYKCSMSSMYACPINSTPTPTLTPTPTPTPSPTSPKH
;
A
#
# COMPACT_ATOMS: atom_id res chain seq x y z
N MET A 1 -14.79 -33.72 -0.41
CA MET A 1 -15.07 -32.27 -0.24
C MET A 1 -13.76 -31.52 -0.42
N THR A 2 -13.51 -31.02 -1.63
CA THR A 2 -12.39 -30.14 -1.94
C THR A 2 -12.70 -28.76 -1.38
N TYR A 3 -12.02 -28.37 -0.31
CA TYR A 3 -12.18 -27.06 0.30
C TYR A 3 -11.33 -26.06 -0.46
N ILE A 4 -11.98 -25.13 -1.16
CA ILE A 4 -11.29 -24.04 -1.86
C ILE A 4 -11.08 -22.92 -0.85
N GLU A 5 -9.86 -22.81 -0.34
CA GLU A 5 -9.41 -21.62 0.37
C GLU A 5 -9.45 -20.45 -0.63
N LYS A 6 -10.36 -19.50 -0.38
CA LYS A 6 -10.46 -18.29 -1.20
C LYS A 6 -9.88 -17.12 -0.40
N SER A 7 -8.82 -16.56 -0.96
CA SER A 7 -8.23 -15.29 -0.52
C SER A 7 -8.56 -14.23 -1.56
N GLU A 8 -9.18 -13.14 -1.13
CA GLU A 8 -9.49 -11.99 -1.98
C GLU A 8 -8.83 -10.75 -1.40
N ILE A 9 -8.14 -9.99 -2.25
CA ILE A 9 -7.53 -8.71 -1.91
C ILE A 9 -8.32 -7.62 -2.61
N THR A 10 -8.83 -6.65 -1.85
CA THR A 10 -9.63 -5.54 -2.37
C THR A 10 -9.06 -4.23 -1.85
N GLN A 11 -8.87 -3.26 -2.74
CA GLN A 11 -8.48 -1.91 -2.33
C GLN A 11 -9.66 -1.22 -1.63
N ILE A 12 -9.41 -0.58 -0.49
CA ILE A 12 -10.40 0.22 0.26
C ILE A 12 -9.97 1.69 0.25
N SER A 13 -10.87 2.60 0.63
CA SER A 13 -10.67 4.05 0.50
C SER A 13 -9.36 4.57 1.12
N ASN A 14 -8.88 3.94 2.19
CA ASN A 14 -7.66 4.33 2.89
C ASN A 14 -6.72 3.13 3.13
N GLY A 15 -6.67 2.17 2.19
CA GLY A 15 -5.84 0.98 2.37
C GLY A 15 -6.19 -0.24 1.53
N VAL A 16 -6.00 -1.43 2.10
CA VAL A 16 -6.25 -2.73 1.45
C VAL A 16 -6.97 -3.65 2.42
N SER A 17 -7.97 -4.41 1.95
CA SER A 17 -8.65 -5.45 2.72
C SER A 17 -8.35 -6.82 2.14
N LEU A 18 -7.87 -7.74 2.98
CA LEU A 18 -7.67 -9.15 2.65
C LEU A 18 -8.77 -9.97 3.33
N SER A 19 -9.58 -10.66 2.53
CA SER A 19 -10.59 -11.59 3.04
C SER A 19 -10.14 -13.03 2.80
N TYR A 20 -9.98 -13.79 3.88
CA TYR A 20 -9.68 -15.21 3.88
C TYR A 20 -10.91 -16.00 4.32
N ASN A 21 -11.47 -16.81 3.42
CA ASN A 21 -12.60 -17.67 3.73
C ASN A 21 -12.10 -19.07 4.14
N GLY A 22 -11.93 -19.26 5.44
CA GLY A 22 -11.57 -20.53 6.05
C GLY A 22 -12.76 -21.48 6.05
N SER A 23 -12.62 -22.59 5.34
CA SER A 23 -13.71 -23.49 4.97
C SER A 23 -14.41 -24.26 6.10
N LYS A 24 -13.88 -24.24 7.33
CA LYS A 24 -14.50 -24.88 8.52
C LYS A 24 -14.56 -23.99 9.77
N ASN A 25 -13.75 -22.94 9.84
CA ASN A 25 -13.54 -22.16 11.08
C ASN A 25 -13.82 -20.67 10.93
N GLY A 26 -14.42 -20.26 9.79
CA GLY A 26 -14.91 -18.90 9.61
C GLY A 26 -14.14 -18.07 8.60
N THR A 27 -14.63 -16.84 8.41
CA THR A 27 -13.98 -15.85 7.55
C THR A 27 -13.11 -14.93 8.39
N VAL A 28 -11.89 -14.67 7.95
CA VAL A 28 -11.04 -13.62 8.52
C VAL A 28 -10.93 -12.50 7.51
N LYS A 29 -11.25 -11.28 7.93
CA LYS A 29 -11.04 -10.06 7.15
C LYS A 29 -9.92 -9.25 7.82
N LEU A 30 -8.88 -8.93 7.07
CA LEU A 30 -7.76 -8.11 7.52
C LEU A 30 -7.81 -6.79 6.75
N ASP A 31 -8.18 -5.71 7.43
CA ASP A 31 -8.12 -4.36 6.89
C ASP A 31 -6.78 -3.73 7.24
N PHE A 32 -5.97 -3.46 6.23
CA PHE A 32 -4.73 -2.72 6.33
C PHE A 32 -5.01 -1.25 5.99
N TYR A 33 -4.87 -0.36 6.97
CA TYR A 33 -5.02 1.08 6.78
C TYR A 33 -3.66 1.72 6.49
N CYS A 34 -3.65 2.66 5.56
CA CYS A 34 -2.48 3.49 5.27
C CYS A 34 -2.08 4.28 6.52
N GLU A 35 -0.85 4.06 6.97
CA GLU A 35 -0.19 4.86 8.00
C GLU A 35 1.28 5.02 7.59
N PRO A 36 1.69 6.17 7.03
CA PRO A 36 3.03 6.37 6.47
C PRO A 36 4.17 6.13 7.47
N SER A 37 3.89 6.25 8.77
CA SER A 37 4.87 6.04 9.84
C SER A 37 4.83 4.64 10.48
N ALA A 38 3.91 3.76 10.06
CA ALA A 38 3.76 2.42 10.65
C ALA A 38 4.58 1.38 9.89
N ILE A 39 5.45 0.66 10.62
CA ILE A 39 6.27 -0.42 10.06
C ILE A 39 5.45 -1.71 9.91
N LEU A 40 4.64 -2.07 10.91
CA LEU A 40 3.55 -3.06 10.85
C LEU A 40 2.91 -3.15 12.25
N ASN A 41 1.73 -2.56 12.46
CA ASN A 41 1.11 -2.56 13.81
C ASN A 41 -0.27 -3.21 13.76
N THR A 42 -0.38 -4.45 14.23
CA THR A 42 -1.66 -5.16 14.38
C THR A 42 -2.41 -4.53 15.55
N ASN A 43 -3.44 -3.73 15.26
CA ASN A 43 -4.01 -2.86 16.28
C ASN A 43 -5.29 -3.42 16.91
N HIS A 44 -6.03 -4.29 16.22
CA HIS A 44 -7.24 -4.85 16.81
C HIS A 44 -7.79 -6.02 16.00
N CYS A 45 -8.23 -7.10 16.66
CA CYS A 45 -9.05 -8.14 16.03
C CYS A 45 -10.31 -8.36 16.86
N ILE A 46 -11.48 -8.27 16.21
CA ILE A 46 -12.78 -8.52 16.84
C ILE A 46 -13.53 -9.62 16.11
N ARG A 47 -14.31 -10.39 16.87
CA ARG A 47 -15.27 -11.31 16.28
C ARG A 47 -16.57 -10.55 16.03
N ILE A 48 -16.91 -10.35 14.75
CA ILE A 48 -18.10 -9.57 14.36
C ILE A 48 -19.37 -10.42 14.22
N ASN A 49 -19.25 -11.75 14.22
CA ASN A 49 -20.40 -12.64 14.17
C ASN A 49 -20.21 -13.86 15.09
N SER A 50 -21.22 -14.13 15.91
CA SER A 50 -21.21 -15.19 16.92
C SER A 50 -21.65 -16.55 16.36
N LEU A 51 -22.50 -16.55 15.33
CA LEU A 51 -23.07 -17.76 14.71
C LEU A 51 -22.10 -18.39 13.71
N VAL A 52 -21.51 -17.58 12.85
CA VAL A 52 -20.43 -17.96 11.93
C VAL A 52 -19.21 -17.17 12.37
N PRO A 53 -18.09 -17.80 12.76
CA PRO A 53 -16.88 -17.07 13.11
C PRO A 53 -16.49 -16.13 11.96
N ILE A 54 -16.68 -14.84 12.17
CA ILE A 54 -16.14 -13.82 11.27
C ILE A 54 -15.26 -12.94 12.13
N TYR A 55 -13.96 -12.97 11.85
CA TYR A 55 -12.98 -12.13 12.54
C TYR A 55 -12.64 -10.96 11.64
N LYS A 56 -12.67 -9.76 12.21
CA LYS A 56 -12.22 -8.54 11.56
C LYS A 56 -10.99 -8.05 12.30
N CYS A 57 -9.86 -8.09 11.63
CA CYS A 57 -8.60 -7.55 12.08
C CYS A 57 -8.32 -6.22 11.37
N SER A 58 -7.72 -5.28 12.08
CA SER A 58 -7.35 -3.97 11.58
C SER A 58 -5.90 -3.70 11.94
N MET A 59 -5.14 -3.28 10.95
CA MET A 59 -3.69 -3.12 11.04
C MET A 59 -3.28 -1.84 10.31
N SER A 60 -2.32 -1.12 10.87
CA SER A 60 -1.75 0.07 10.22
C SER A 60 -0.45 -0.32 9.52
N SER A 61 -0.26 0.11 8.27
CA SER A 61 0.94 -0.19 7.49
C SER A 61 1.23 0.89 6.45
N MET A 62 2.50 1.26 6.29
CA MET A 62 2.95 2.11 5.18
C MET A 62 2.71 1.47 3.80
N TYR A 63 2.66 0.14 3.71
CA TYR A 63 2.45 -0.58 2.44
C TYR A 63 1.00 -0.58 1.97
N ALA A 64 0.07 -0.22 2.85
CA ALA A 64 -1.33 -0.01 2.47
C ALA A 64 -1.56 1.39 1.88
N CYS A 65 -0.58 2.28 1.95
CA CYS A 65 -0.68 3.60 1.36
C CYS A 65 -0.72 3.52 -0.17
N PRO A 66 -1.57 4.31 -0.83
CA PRO A 66 -1.54 4.39 -2.28
C PRO A 66 -0.14 4.82 -2.71
N ILE A 67 0.48 4.02 -3.58
CA ILE A 67 1.70 4.45 -4.26
C ILE A 67 1.33 5.65 -5.12
N ASN A 68 1.59 6.86 -4.61
CA ASN A 68 1.57 8.02 -5.48
C ASN A 68 2.71 7.81 -6.46
N SER A 69 2.34 7.36 -7.66
CA SER A 69 3.21 6.93 -8.75
C SER A 69 4.42 7.85 -8.87
N THR A 70 5.59 7.28 -8.58
CA THR A 70 6.90 7.61 -9.13
C THR A 70 7.38 9.06 -8.93
N PRO A 71 8.52 9.33 -8.27
CA PRO A 71 9.13 10.65 -8.37
C PRO A 71 9.48 10.86 -9.85
N THR A 72 8.75 11.76 -10.52
CA THR A 72 9.17 12.29 -11.82
C THR A 72 10.60 12.77 -11.64
N PRO A 73 11.61 12.25 -12.37
CA PRO A 73 12.95 12.77 -12.25
C PRO A 73 12.91 14.24 -12.67
N THR A 74 13.12 15.14 -11.72
CA THR A 74 13.29 16.56 -12.01
C THR A 74 14.51 16.69 -12.91
N LEU A 75 14.31 17.02 -14.18
CA LEU A 75 15.41 17.32 -15.08
C LEU A 75 16.19 18.50 -14.49
N THR A 76 17.46 18.26 -14.14
CA THR A 76 18.38 19.34 -13.78
C THR A 76 18.55 20.23 -15.01
N PRO A 77 18.39 21.57 -14.90
CA PRO A 77 18.59 22.44 -16.05
C PRO A 77 20.04 22.31 -16.55
N THR A 78 20.20 21.99 -17.84
CA THR A 78 21.49 21.98 -18.52
C THR A 78 22.14 23.38 -18.39
N PRO A 79 23.41 23.50 -17.96
CA PRO A 79 24.08 24.79 -17.92
C PRO A 79 24.20 25.36 -19.34
N THR A 80 23.75 26.61 -19.51
CA THR A 80 23.91 27.37 -20.75
C THR A 80 25.40 27.56 -21.06
N PRO A 81 25.90 27.24 -22.27
CA PRO A 81 27.29 27.48 -22.62
C PRO A 81 27.59 28.98 -22.57
N THR A 82 28.61 29.37 -21.81
CA THR A 82 29.14 30.73 -21.80
C THR A 82 29.84 31.01 -23.13
N PRO A 83 29.49 32.07 -23.89
CA PRO A 83 30.22 32.42 -25.10
C PRO A 83 31.67 32.76 -24.75
N SER A 84 32.62 32.12 -25.42
CA SER A 84 34.05 32.43 -25.31
C SER A 84 34.34 33.77 -26.01
N PRO A 85 35.08 34.71 -25.39
CA PRO A 85 35.43 35.96 -26.03
C PRO A 85 36.38 35.71 -27.21
N THR A 86 35.92 36.00 -28.43
CA THR A 86 36.78 36.05 -29.62
C THR A 86 37.75 37.22 -29.45
N SER A 87 39.00 36.91 -29.08
CA SER A 87 40.08 37.90 -29.08
C SER A 87 40.39 38.30 -30.54
N PRO A 88 40.39 39.60 -30.91
CA PRO A 88 40.82 40.03 -32.22
C PRO A 88 42.33 39.79 -32.37
N LYS A 89 42.75 39.00 -33.36
CA LYS A 89 44.16 38.96 -33.78
C LYS A 89 44.46 40.19 -34.64
N HIS A 90 45.38 41.01 -34.13
CA HIS A 90 46.40 41.85 -34.79
C HIS A 90 46.03 42.59 -36.07
#